data_AF-A0A4V1SE05-F1
#
_entry.id   AF-A0A4V1SE05-F1
#
_cell.length_a   1.000
_cell.length_b   1.000
_cell.length_c   1.000
_cell.angle_alpha   90.00
_cell.angle_beta   90.00
_cell.angle_gamma   90.00
#
_symmetry.space_group_name_H-M   'P 1'
#
loop_
_entity.id
_entity.type
_entity.pdbx_description
1 polymer ?
#
loop_
_entity_poly.entity_id
_entity_poly.type
_entity_poly.pdbx_seq_one_letter_code
_entity_poly.pdbx_strand_id
1 'polypeptide(L)'
;MRSFLEYLNETVLMEANVANGQAIDAYVAAWMKKTPLAQGKAWLKKKLRTFLLNEPKYLSQIDPENRPDEIPDYAVQALDRGEAVYLFDPAGKVSELNQPLQHIIDWFDAMNRTIEAGPDDMNDMATEDFRLTQKEVEKLQKVNMDQITATADAWFNHMGTRLRGVKKEVSGAEIIHTWPDGFYVVRYTEAQTMKMDGRDLQNCLQHGNYWDAVRTGRNQVFGIRKPNDEAVVGMRTSKIRKGTAEHGSAEWELEECKGKANKPPIQQYIPYVIDFLKMMDNIDIEGSSDLEAAGVFFRDGTFGSFDDISELVFEGNGIVIRRSD
;
A
#
# COMPACT_ATOMS: atom_id res chain seq x y z
N MET A 1 -8.66 14.29 -43.77
CA MET A 1 -8.68 12.82 -43.87
C MET A 1 -7.24 12.34 -43.75
N ARG A 2 -6.86 11.81 -42.58
CA ARG A 2 -5.57 11.12 -42.44
C ARG A 2 -5.59 9.90 -43.36
N SER A 3 -4.47 9.61 -44.02
CA SER A 3 -4.44 8.51 -44.98
C SER A 3 -4.58 7.17 -44.25
N PHE A 4 -5.21 6.18 -44.88
CA PHE A 4 -5.28 4.81 -44.35
C PHE A 4 -3.88 4.23 -44.06
N LEU A 5 -2.84 4.73 -44.73
CA LEU A 5 -1.43 4.39 -44.47
C LEU A 5 -0.90 5.05 -43.18
N GLU A 6 -1.30 6.27 -42.83
CA GLU A 6 -0.99 6.87 -41.52
C GLU A 6 -1.68 6.11 -40.39
N TYR A 7 -2.93 5.66 -40.62
CA TYR A 7 -3.64 4.83 -39.65
C TYR A 7 -3.00 3.44 -39.52
N LEU A 8 -2.54 2.82 -40.62
CA LEU A 8 -1.81 1.55 -40.56
C LEU A 8 -0.42 1.70 -39.92
N ASN A 9 0.27 2.83 -40.11
CA ASN A 9 1.53 3.10 -39.39
C ASN A 9 1.33 3.33 -37.89
N GLU A 10 0.17 3.84 -37.47
CA GLU A 10 -0.19 3.97 -36.04
C GLU A 10 -0.76 2.66 -35.45
N THR A 11 -1.30 1.73 -36.26
CA THR A 11 -1.99 0.51 -35.78
C THR A 11 -1.19 -0.78 -35.98
N VAL A 12 -0.22 -0.82 -36.89
CA VAL A 12 0.85 -1.82 -36.89
C VAL A 12 1.87 -1.31 -35.90
N LEU A 13 1.72 -1.71 -34.62
CA LEU A 13 2.70 -1.48 -33.58
C LEU A 13 4.07 -1.91 -34.11
N MET A 14 4.84 -0.95 -34.62
CA MET A 14 6.25 -1.15 -34.91
C MET A 14 6.87 -1.40 -33.56
N GLU A 15 7.13 -2.66 -33.24
CA GLU A 15 8.00 -3.02 -32.13
C GLU A 15 9.20 -2.09 -32.24
N ALA A 16 9.50 -1.30 -31.20
CA ALA A 16 10.63 -0.41 -31.27
C ALA A 16 11.86 -1.23 -31.67
N ASN A 17 12.77 -0.65 -32.45
CA ASN A 17 14.02 -1.29 -32.82
C ASN A 17 14.90 -1.45 -31.57
N VAL A 18 14.58 -2.42 -30.72
CA VAL A 18 15.27 -2.69 -29.46
C VAL A 18 16.41 -3.66 -29.72
N ALA A 19 17.64 -3.14 -29.72
CA ALA A 19 18.83 -3.89 -30.06
C ALA A 19 19.06 -5.11 -29.15
N ASN A 20 18.63 -5.04 -27.89
CA ASN A 20 18.83 -6.07 -26.87
C ASN A 20 17.53 -6.72 -26.39
N GLY A 21 16.60 -7.07 -27.29
CA GLY A 21 15.29 -7.67 -26.94
C GLY A 21 15.36 -8.88 -25.99
N GLN A 22 16.45 -9.65 -25.99
CA GLN A 22 16.70 -10.74 -25.03
C GLN A 22 16.71 -10.30 -23.55
N ALA A 23 17.10 -9.04 -23.27
CA ALA A 23 17.06 -8.49 -21.93
C ALA A 23 15.62 -8.28 -21.44
N ILE A 24 14.70 -7.90 -22.33
CA ILE A 24 13.27 -7.84 -22.04
C ILE A 24 12.75 -9.25 -21.73
N ASP A 25 13.12 -10.24 -22.53
CA ASP A 25 12.69 -11.62 -22.32
C ASP A 25 13.16 -12.17 -20.96
N ALA A 26 14.41 -11.90 -20.58
CA ALA A 26 14.96 -12.27 -19.28
C ALA A 26 14.22 -11.56 -18.12
N TYR A 27 13.93 -10.26 -18.27
CA TYR A 27 13.18 -9.49 -17.28
C TYR A 27 11.76 -10.03 -17.09
N VAL A 28 11.04 -10.28 -18.18
CA VAL A 28 9.68 -10.88 -18.15
C VAL A 28 9.72 -12.28 -17.54
N ALA A 29 10.72 -13.10 -17.88
CA ALA A 29 10.88 -14.43 -17.31
C ALA A 29 11.08 -14.41 -15.78
N ALA A 30 11.81 -13.42 -15.26
CA ALA A 30 11.98 -13.24 -13.82
C ALA A 30 10.65 -13.00 -13.09
N TRP A 31 9.74 -12.20 -13.67
CA TRP A 31 8.39 -11.99 -13.14
C TRP A 31 7.50 -13.22 -13.28
N MET A 32 7.58 -13.92 -14.41
CA MET A 32 6.84 -15.18 -14.62
C MET A 32 7.23 -16.25 -13.58
N LYS A 33 8.49 -16.30 -13.13
CA LYS A 33 8.94 -17.23 -12.08
C LYS A 33 8.26 -16.97 -10.73
N LYS A 34 7.91 -15.71 -10.43
CA LYS A 34 7.20 -15.31 -9.21
C LYS A 34 5.69 -15.52 -9.29
N THR A 35 5.15 -15.76 -10.49
CA THR A 35 3.71 -15.87 -10.72
C THR A 35 3.29 -17.33 -10.59
N PRO A 36 2.39 -17.71 -9.67
CA PRO A 36 1.90 -19.10 -9.63
C PRO A 36 0.84 -19.36 -10.72
N LEU A 37 -0.04 -18.39 -10.98
CA LEU A 37 -1.14 -18.50 -11.93
C LEU A 37 -0.68 -18.68 -13.38
N ALA A 38 -1.08 -19.78 -14.04
CA ALA A 38 -0.68 -20.09 -15.42
C ALA A 38 -1.13 -19.02 -16.44
N GLN A 39 -2.36 -18.53 -16.31
CA GLN A 39 -2.89 -17.46 -17.16
C GLN A 39 -2.15 -16.14 -16.92
N GLY A 40 -1.74 -15.86 -15.69
CA GLY A 40 -0.87 -14.73 -15.35
C GLY A 40 0.50 -14.82 -16.03
N LYS A 41 1.14 -16.01 -16.02
CA LYS A 41 2.39 -16.25 -16.78
C LYS A 41 2.22 -16.01 -18.27
N ALA A 42 1.13 -16.50 -18.86
CA ALA A 42 0.83 -16.28 -20.28
C ALA A 42 0.60 -14.80 -20.59
N TRP A 43 -0.06 -14.09 -19.67
CA TRP A 43 -0.27 -12.65 -19.78
C TRP A 43 1.03 -11.87 -19.74
N LEU A 44 1.91 -12.13 -18.75
CA LEU A 44 3.23 -11.47 -18.65
C LEU A 44 4.07 -11.72 -19.92
N LYS A 45 4.13 -12.97 -20.37
CA LYS A 45 4.90 -13.34 -21.57
C LYS A 45 4.47 -12.55 -22.80
N LYS A 46 3.16 -12.32 -22.96
CA LYS A 46 2.61 -11.66 -24.15
C LYS A 46 2.48 -10.15 -23.96
N LYS A 47 1.71 -9.72 -22.96
CA LYS A 47 1.26 -8.32 -22.79
C LYS A 47 2.34 -7.43 -22.18
N LEU A 48 3.02 -7.87 -21.11
CA LEU A 48 4.12 -7.11 -20.53
C LEU A 48 5.28 -6.99 -21.51
N ARG A 49 5.66 -8.09 -22.19
CA ARG A 49 6.70 -8.06 -23.22
C ARG A 49 6.37 -7.05 -24.33
N THR A 50 5.17 -7.14 -24.92
CA THR A 50 4.75 -6.22 -25.98
C THR A 50 4.73 -4.77 -25.48
N PHE A 51 4.27 -4.52 -24.26
CA PHE A 51 4.28 -3.17 -23.69
C PHE A 51 5.70 -2.60 -23.56
N LEU A 52 6.64 -3.36 -23.00
CA LEU A 52 8.03 -2.91 -22.85
C LEU A 52 8.71 -2.60 -24.20
N LEU A 53 8.35 -3.32 -25.26
CA LEU A 53 8.83 -3.04 -26.62
C LEU A 53 8.22 -1.80 -27.26
N ASN A 54 7.07 -1.34 -26.78
CA ASN A 54 6.32 -0.25 -27.41
C ASN A 54 6.26 1.03 -26.55
N GLU A 55 6.92 1.05 -25.39
CA GLU A 55 6.91 2.18 -24.46
C GLU A 55 8.29 2.83 -24.36
N PRO A 56 8.60 3.86 -25.19
CA PRO A 56 9.91 4.50 -25.23
C PRO A 56 10.39 5.05 -23.89
N LYS A 57 9.47 5.37 -22.97
CA LYS A 57 9.85 5.84 -21.62
C LYS A 57 10.65 4.82 -20.81
N TYR A 58 10.52 3.52 -21.09
CA TYR A 58 11.30 2.46 -20.44
C TYR A 58 12.52 2.03 -21.26
N LEU A 59 12.78 2.73 -22.36
CA LEU A 59 13.87 2.47 -23.26
C LEU A 59 14.84 3.66 -23.26
N SER A 60 16.09 3.38 -23.59
CA SER A 60 17.12 4.39 -23.81
C SER A 60 17.48 4.38 -25.29
N GLN A 61 17.28 5.51 -25.97
CA GLN A 61 17.70 5.62 -27.37
C GLN A 61 19.24 5.54 -27.44
N ILE A 62 19.76 4.78 -28.40
CA ILE A 62 21.19 4.67 -28.66
C ILE A 62 21.65 5.93 -29.38
N ASP A 63 22.67 6.58 -28.83
CA ASP A 63 23.42 7.62 -29.51
C ASP A 63 24.39 6.94 -30.51
N PRO A 64 24.32 7.22 -31.83
CA PRO A 64 25.26 6.68 -32.81
C PRO A 64 26.74 6.90 -32.46
N GLU A 65 27.07 8.03 -31.81
CA GLU A 65 28.44 8.39 -31.43
C GLU A 65 28.94 7.63 -30.19
N ASN A 66 28.02 7.14 -29.36
CA ASN A 66 28.30 6.45 -28.10
C ASN A 66 27.55 5.11 -28.01
N ARG A 67 27.47 4.39 -29.14
CA ARG A 67 26.80 3.09 -29.20
C ARG A 67 27.63 2.01 -28.50
N PRO A 68 26.99 1.04 -27.80
CA PRO A 68 27.72 -0.08 -27.23
C PRO A 68 28.44 -0.90 -28.31
N ASP A 69 29.59 -1.49 -27.95
CA ASP A 69 30.39 -2.32 -28.86
C ASP A 69 29.63 -3.57 -29.33
N GLU A 70 28.74 -4.11 -28.47
CA GLU A 70 27.97 -5.33 -28.73
C GLU A 70 26.50 -4.99 -29.00
N ILE A 71 26.18 -4.59 -30.23
CA ILE A 71 24.82 -4.54 -30.74
C ILE A 71 24.68 -5.37 -32.03
N PRO A 72 23.50 -5.94 -32.33
CA PRO A 72 23.33 -6.74 -33.53
C PRO A 72 23.56 -5.95 -34.82
N ASP A 73 24.01 -6.62 -35.88
CA ASP A 73 24.29 -5.98 -37.18
C ASP A 73 23.10 -5.18 -37.74
N TYR A 74 21.87 -5.66 -37.54
CA TYR A 74 20.68 -4.95 -38.01
C TYR A 74 20.50 -3.59 -37.31
N ALA A 75 20.90 -3.48 -36.03
CA ALA A 75 20.82 -2.26 -35.25
C ALA A 75 21.88 -1.26 -35.72
N VAL A 76 23.09 -1.73 -36.04
CA VAL A 76 24.14 -0.90 -36.66
C VAL A 76 23.64 -0.32 -37.99
N GLN A 77 23.10 -1.18 -38.87
CA GLN A 77 22.57 -0.73 -40.16
C GLN A 77 21.40 0.25 -40.02
N ALA A 78 20.54 0.09 -39.01
CA ALA A 78 19.45 1.02 -38.73
C ALA A 78 19.99 2.39 -38.27
N LEU A 79 20.97 2.41 -37.36
CA LEU A 79 21.64 3.63 -36.93
C LEU A 79 22.34 4.34 -38.11
N ASP A 80 23.02 3.59 -38.99
CA ASP A 80 23.69 4.15 -40.18
C ASP A 80 22.70 4.77 -41.18
N ARG A 81 21.44 4.32 -41.20
CA ARG A 81 20.33 4.92 -41.96
C ARG A 81 19.67 6.11 -41.24
N GLY A 82 20.12 6.45 -40.03
CA GLY A 82 19.51 7.51 -39.20
C GLY A 82 18.21 7.09 -38.51
N GLU A 83 17.92 5.79 -38.40
CA GLU A 83 16.75 5.29 -37.68
C GLU A 83 17.01 5.27 -36.17
N ALA A 84 15.96 5.49 -35.38
CA ALA A 84 16.05 5.36 -33.93
C ALA A 84 16.16 3.89 -33.52
N VAL A 85 17.20 3.57 -32.74
CA VAL A 85 17.41 2.26 -32.11
C VAL A 85 17.45 2.45 -30.60
N TYR A 86 16.93 1.50 -29.86
CA TYR A 86 16.74 1.57 -28.43
C TYR A 86 17.43 0.42 -27.69
N LEU A 87 17.72 0.64 -26.41
CA LEU A 87 18.16 -0.37 -25.46
C LEU A 87 17.20 -0.42 -24.28
N PHE A 88 16.93 -1.64 -23.82
CA PHE A 88 16.25 -1.90 -22.57
C PHE A 88 17.27 -2.12 -21.45
N ASP A 89 17.17 -1.34 -20.38
CA ASP A 89 17.99 -1.50 -19.17
C ASP A 89 17.09 -1.86 -17.96
N PRO A 90 17.19 -3.10 -17.43
CA PRO A 90 16.39 -3.51 -16.28
C PRO A 90 16.73 -2.80 -14.98
N ALA A 91 17.90 -2.16 -14.86
CA ALA A 91 18.30 -1.36 -13.70
C ALA A 91 17.94 0.12 -13.84
N GLY A 92 17.57 0.56 -15.04
CA GLY A 92 17.25 1.95 -15.35
C GLY A 92 15.79 2.31 -15.08
N LYS A 93 15.17 2.98 -16.05
CA LYS A 93 13.82 3.57 -15.95
C LYS A 93 12.71 2.54 -15.69
N VAL A 94 12.94 1.26 -16.01
CA VAL A 94 11.93 0.21 -15.76
C VAL A 94 11.72 -0.07 -14.27
N SER A 95 12.62 0.40 -13.39
CA SER A 95 12.47 0.25 -11.94
C SER A 95 11.17 0.86 -11.41
N GLU A 96 10.65 1.90 -12.06
CA GLU A 96 9.34 2.51 -11.76
C GLU A 96 8.16 1.54 -11.97
N LEU A 97 8.30 0.53 -12.83
CA LEU A 97 7.28 -0.51 -13.04
C LEU A 97 7.31 -1.59 -11.95
N ASN A 98 8.36 -1.70 -11.14
CA ASN A 98 8.51 -2.82 -10.22
C ASN A 98 7.38 -2.86 -9.18
N GLN A 99 6.94 -1.71 -8.67
CA GLN A 99 5.85 -1.65 -7.70
C GLN A 99 4.49 -2.02 -8.32
N PRO A 100 4.07 -1.41 -9.46
CA PRO A 100 2.86 -1.85 -10.17
C PRO A 100 2.89 -3.33 -10.55
N LEU A 101 4.04 -3.84 -11.02
CA LEU A 101 4.19 -5.25 -11.36
C LEU A 101 4.06 -6.15 -10.14
N GLN A 102 4.68 -5.79 -9.01
CA GLN A 102 4.53 -6.55 -7.78
C GLN A 102 3.06 -6.61 -7.34
N HIS A 103 2.32 -5.50 -7.41
CA HIS A 103 0.88 -5.50 -7.12
C HIS A 103 0.08 -6.46 -8.03
N ILE A 104 0.40 -6.48 -9.33
CA ILE A 104 -0.20 -7.43 -10.28
C ILE A 104 0.14 -8.89 -9.93
N ILE A 105 1.39 -9.15 -9.49
CA ILE A 105 1.80 -10.49 -9.04
C ILE A 105 1.04 -10.91 -7.79
N ASP A 106 0.89 -10.01 -6.81
CA ASP A 106 0.14 -10.28 -5.58
C ASP A 106 -1.32 -10.62 -5.91
N TRP A 107 -1.91 -9.92 -6.89
CA TRP A 107 -3.24 -10.26 -7.41
C TRP A 107 -3.28 -11.63 -8.09
N PHE A 108 -2.30 -11.98 -8.92
CA PHE A 108 -2.21 -13.31 -9.53
C PHE A 108 -2.05 -14.42 -8.50
N ASP A 109 -1.27 -14.21 -7.43
CA ASP A 109 -1.13 -15.16 -6.33
C ASP A 109 -2.45 -15.33 -5.57
N ALA A 110 -3.13 -14.23 -5.23
CA ALA A 110 -4.44 -14.28 -4.59
C ALA A 110 -5.46 -15.07 -5.41
N MET A 111 -5.57 -14.81 -6.71
CA MET A 111 -6.45 -15.56 -7.60
C MET A 111 -6.08 -17.04 -7.68
N ASN A 112 -4.78 -17.37 -7.73
CA ASN A 112 -4.33 -18.77 -7.76
C ASN A 112 -4.76 -19.52 -6.51
N ARG A 113 -4.58 -18.92 -5.32
CA ARG A 113 -5.00 -19.51 -4.05
C ARG A 113 -6.51 -19.71 -3.98
N THR A 114 -7.30 -18.74 -4.44
CA THR A 114 -8.76 -18.89 -4.52
C THR A 114 -9.16 -20.04 -5.45
N ILE A 115 -8.48 -20.21 -6.59
CA ILE A 115 -8.75 -21.31 -7.52
C ILE A 115 -8.35 -22.66 -6.93
N GLU A 116 -7.17 -22.75 -6.30
CA GLU A 116 -6.66 -23.99 -5.68
C GLU A 116 -7.54 -24.46 -4.52
N ALA A 117 -8.15 -23.54 -3.78
CA ALA A 117 -9.06 -23.89 -2.70
C ALA A 117 -10.35 -24.58 -3.21
N GLY A 118 -10.77 -24.29 -4.45
CA GLY A 118 -11.95 -24.88 -5.08
C GLY A 118 -13.29 -24.50 -4.42
N PRO A 119 -14.44 -24.84 -5.01
CA PRO A 119 -15.75 -24.49 -4.46
C PRO A 119 -16.26 -25.50 -3.40
N ASP A 120 -15.71 -26.71 -3.34
CA ASP A 120 -16.34 -27.85 -2.67
C ASP A 120 -16.24 -27.80 -1.13
N ASP A 121 -15.33 -27.00 -0.56
CA ASP A 121 -15.14 -26.81 0.89
C ASP A 121 -15.47 -25.38 1.37
N MET A 122 -16.22 -24.63 0.57
CA MET A 122 -16.40 -23.18 0.74
C MET A 122 -17.81 -22.80 1.21
N ASN A 123 -17.89 -21.81 2.11
CA ASN A 123 -19.15 -21.14 2.42
C ASN A 123 -19.64 -20.33 1.19
N ASP A 124 -20.88 -19.81 1.24
CA ASP A 124 -21.50 -19.07 0.12
C ASP A 124 -20.62 -17.90 -0.39
N MET A 125 -19.92 -17.23 0.52
CA MET A 125 -19.03 -16.12 0.18
C MET A 125 -17.83 -16.61 -0.64
N ALA A 126 -17.19 -17.67 -0.16
CA ALA A 126 -16.02 -18.23 -0.78
C ALA A 126 -16.36 -18.88 -2.15
N THR A 127 -17.56 -19.45 -2.31
CA THR A 127 -18.09 -19.90 -3.61
C THR A 127 -18.23 -18.74 -4.61
N GLU A 128 -18.77 -17.61 -4.17
CA GLU A 128 -18.91 -16.44 -5.04
C GLU A 128 -17.56 -15.79 -5.36
N ASP A 129 -16.61 -15.77 -4.41
CA ASP A 129 -15.25 -15.30 -4.64
C ASP A 129 -14.51 -16.19 -5.66
N PHE A 130 -14.71 -17.50 -5.60
CA PHE A 130 -14.24 -18.44 -6.61
C PHE A 130 -14.83 -18.11 -7.99
N ARG A 131 -16.14 -17.91 -8.10
CA ARG A 131 -16.83 -17.56 -9.36
C ARG A 131 -16.33 -16.24 -9.95
N LEU A 132 -16.16 -15.22 -9.12
CA LEU A 132 -15.62 -13.92 -9.54
C LEU A 132 -14.18 -14.03 -10.01
N THR A 133 -13.36 -14.79 -9.28
CA THR A 133 -11.97 -15.06 -9.65
C THR A 133 -11.87 -15.75 -11.00
N GLN A 134 -12.68 -16.78 -11.26
CA GLN A 134 -12.73 -17.43 -12.57
C GLN A 134 -13.06 -16.43 -13.70
N LYS A 135 -14.07 -15.58 -13.47
CA LYS A 135 -14.46 -14.55 -14.45
C LYS A 135 -13.34 -13.56 -14.74
N GLU A 136 -12.56 -13.15 -13.74
CA GLU A 136 -11.42 -12.26 -13.95
C GLU A 136 -10.27 -12.97 -14.68
N VAL A 137 -9.97 -14.23 -14.32
CA VAL A 137 -8.96 -15.03 -15.01
C VAL A 137 -9.27 -15.19 -16.51
N GLU A 138 -10.53 -15.38 -16.88
CA GLU A 138 -10.97 -15.44 -18.28
C GLU A 138 -10.75 -14.11 -19.02
N LYS A 139 -10.95 -12.98 -18.33
CA LYS A 139 -10.76 -11.64 -18.92
C LYS A 139 -9.31 -11.26 -19.10
N LEU A 140 -8.37 -11.84 -18.33
CA LEU A 140 -6.94 -11.47 -18.38
C LEU A 140 -6.40 -11.33 -19.80
N GLN A 141 -6.74 -12.26 -20.70
CA GLN A 141 -6.24 -12.25 -22.08
C GLN A 141 -6.59 -10.97 -22.87
N LYS A 142 -7.66 -10.28 -22.47
CA LYS A 142 -8.19 -9.07 -23.12
C LYS A 142 -7.65 -7.79 -22.49
N VAL A 143 -7.19 -7.84 -21.24
CA VAL A 143 -6.70 -6.70 -20.48
C VAL A 143 -5.28 -6.33 -20.93
N ASN A 144 -5.00 -5.03 -21.11
CA ASN A 144 -3.67 -4.50 -21.43
C ASN A 144 -2.96 -3.97 -20.15
N MET A 145 -1.73 -3.46 -20.28
CA MET A 145 -0.95 -2.97 -19.13
C MET A 145 -1.62 -1.79 -18.41
N ASP A 146 -2.28 -0.88 -19.14
CA ASP A 146 -2.93 0.28 -18.52
C ASP A 146 -4.17 -0.12 -17.70
N GLN A 147 -4.84 -1.20 -18.12
CA GLN A 147 -6.06 -1.68 -17.49
C GLN A 147 -5.82 -2.67 -16.35
N ILE A 148 -4.69 -3.39 -16.36
CA ILE A 148 -4.50 -4.52 -15.43
C ILE A 148 -4.36 -4.05 -13.99
N THR A 149 -3.69 -2.93 -13.73
CA THR A 149 -3.57 -2.39 -12.37
C THR A 149 -4.92 -1.97 -11.83
N ALA A 150 -5.73 -1.25 -12.62
CA ALA A 150 -7.09 -0.88 -12.22
C ALA A 150 -8.00 -2.10 -12.01
N THR A 151 -7.79 -3.18 -12.76
CA THR A 151 -8.53 -4.44 -12.60
C THR A 151 -8.13 -5.16 -11.32
N ALA A 152 -6.83 -5.19 -10.99
CA ALA A 152 -6.32 -5.70 -9.73
C ALA A 152 -6.88 -4.89 -8.54
N ASP A 153 -6.84 -3.57 -8.62
CA ASP A 153 -7.40 -2.67 -7.61
C ASP A 153 -8.91 -2.91 -7.41
N ALA A 154 -9.67 -3.01 -8.50
CA ALA A 154 -11.10 -3.27 -8.44
C ALA A 154 -11.41 -4.63 -7.80
N TRP A 155 -10.62 -5.66 -8.10
CA TRP A 155 -10.76 -6.98 -7.50
C TRP A 155 -10.46 -6.94 -5.99
N PHE A 156 -9.33 -6.35 -5.59
CA PHE A 156 -9.00 -6.21 -4.16
C PHE A 156 -10.03 -5.37 -3.40
N ASN A 157 -10.52 -4.28 -4.00
CA ASN A 157 -11.58 -3.48 -3.42
C ASN A 157 -12.89 -4.26 -3.29
N HIS A 158 -13.25 -5.09 -4.27
CA HIS A 158 -14.44 -5.96 -4.19
C HIS A 158 -14.31 -6.97 -3.05
N MET A 159 -13.16 -7.64 -2.95
CA MET A 159 -12.88 -8.59 -1.87
C MET A 159 -12.86 -7.87 -0.51
N GLY A 160 -12.27 -6.67 -0.44
CA GLY A 160 -12.19 -5.86 0.79
C GLY A 160 -13.51 -5.21 1.20
N THR A 161 -14.37 -4.77 0.28
CA THR A 161 -15.70 -4.21 0.58
C THR A 161 -16.66 -5.25 1.12
N ARG A 162 -16.54 -6.50 0.70
CA ARG A 162 -17.28 -7.61 1.29
C ARG A 162 -16.92 -7.86 2.76
N LEU A 163 -15.66 -7.66 3.12
CA LEU A 163 -15.22 -7.70 4.51
C LEU A 163 -15.78 -6.54 5.36
N ARG A 164 -16.24 -5.43 4.74
CA ARG A 164 -16.84 -4.29 5.48
C ARG A 164 -18.28 -4.52 5.93
N GLY A 165 -19.02 -5.42 5.26
CA GLY A 165 -20.40 -5.77 5.62
C GLY A 165 -20.51 -6.96 6.58
N VAL A 166 -19.46 -7.79 6.64
CA VAL A 166 -19.30 -8.78 7.68
C VAL A 166 -18.77 -8.01 8.89
N LYS A 167 -19.52 -7.95 10.00
CA LYS A 167 -18.87 -7.74 11.30
C LYS A 167 -17.85 -8.86 11.41
N LYS A 168 -16.59 -8.59 11.04
CA LYS A 168 -15.50 -9.49 11.32
C LYS A 168 -15.51 -9.53 12.84
N GLU A 169 -16.15 -10.56 13.41
CA GLU A 169 -15.96 -10.89 14.81
C GLU A 169 -14.49 -11.26 14.89
N VAL A 170 -13.67 -10.23 15.08
CA VAL A 170 -12.29 -10.40 15.45
C VAL A 170 -12.38 -10.95 16.85
N SER A 171 -12.27 -12.27 16.98
CA SER A 171 -12.34 -12.93 18.28
C SER A 171 -11.48 -12.17 19.28
N GLY A 172 -12.07 -11.77 20.41
CA GLY A 172 -11.37 -11.00 21.44
C GLY A 172 -11.05 -9.53 21.14
N ALA A 173 -11.68 -8.92 20.13
CA ALA A 173 -11.68 -7.47 19.94
C ALA A 173 -13.00 -6.94 19.34
N GLU A 174 -13.29 -5.68 19.59
CA GLU A 174 -14.42 -4.95 19.03
C GLU A 174 -13.93 -3.96 17.96
N ILE A 175 -14.45 -4.05 16.74
CA ILE A 175 -14.15 -3.07 15.70
C ILE A 175 -14.86 -1.76 16.04
N ILE A 176 -14.09 -0.69 16.20
CA ILE A 176 -14.60 0.66 16.50
C ILE A 176 -14.85 1.44 15.20
N HIS A 177 -13.96 1.32 14.23
CA HIS A 177 -14.08 2.01 12.95
C HIS A 177 -13.33 1.27 11.83
N THR A 178 -13.81 1.39 10.60
CA THR A 178 -13.17 0.84 9.38
C THR A 178 -13.10 1.93 8.30
N TRP A 179 -11.89 2.21 7.82
CA TRP A 179 -11.61 3.21 6.80
C TRP A 179 -11.90 2.71 5.37
N PRO A 180 -12.07 3.62 4.38
CA PRO A 180 -12.40 3.25 3.00
C PRO A 180 -11.37 2.39 2.27
N ASP A 181 -10.11 2.39 2.69
CA ASP A 181 -9.01 1.57 2.18
C ASP A 181 -8.90 0.20 2.89
N GLY A 182 -9.79 -0.06 3.86
CA GLY A 182 -9.87 -1.31 4.59
C GLY A 182 -8.96 -1.40 5.81
N PHE A 183 -8.25 -0.33 6.19
CA PHE A 183 -7.70 -0.24 7.53
C PHE A 183 -8.86 -0.22 8.55
N TYR A 184 -8.60 -0.64 9.77
CA TYR A 184 -9.59 -0.56 10.85
C TYR A 184 -8.94 -0.46 12.22
N VAL A 185 -9.68 0.12 13.16
CA VAL A 185 -9.27 0.22 14.57
C VAL A 185 -10.16 -0.67 15.42
N VAL A 186 -9.52 -1.43 16.29
CA VAL A 186 -10.16 -2.34 17.24
C VAL A 186 -9.90 -1.89 18.67
N ARG A 187 -10.84 -2.17 19.56
CA ARG A 187 -10.67 -2.15 21.02
C ARG A 187 -10.54 -3.58 21.51
N TYR A 188 -9.48 -3.90 22.25
CA TYR A 188 -9.28 -5.28 22.72
C TYR A 188 -10.26 -5.65 23.83
N THR A 189 -10.89 -6.81 23.70
CA THR A 189 -11.82 -7.39 24.68
C THR A 189 -11.33 -8.72 25.26
N GLU A 190 -10.22 -9.26 24.74
CA GLU A 190 -9.50 -10.41 25.32
C GLU A 190 -7.97 -10.23 25.32
N ALA A 191 -7.34 -10.85 26.32
CA ALA A 191 -5.88 -10.80 26.49
C ALA A 191 -5.11 -11.43 25.32
N GLN A 192 -5.63 -12.52 24.74
CA GLN A 192 -4.91 -13.27 23.72
C GLN A 192 -4.81 -12.48 22.41
N THR A 193 -5.89 -11.83 22.00
CA THR A 193 -5.93 -10.97 20.82
C THR A 193 -4.98 -9.78 20.97
N MET A 194 -4.97 -9.12 22.14
CA MET A 194 -3.99 -8.07 22.44
C MET A 194 -2.54 -8.57 22.38
N LYS A 195 -2.26 -9.79 22.84
CA LYS A 195 -0.92 -10.40 22.77
C LYS A 195 -0.51 -10.78 21.36
N MET A 196 -1.46 -11.14 20.48
CA MET A 196 -1.18 -11.41 19.06
C MET A 196 -0.73 -10.14 18.37
N ASP A 197 -1.49 -9.06 18.48
CA ASP A 197 -1.14 -7.76 17.91
C ASP A 197 0.17 -7.23 18.50
N GLY A 198 0.42 -7.46 19.79
CA GLY A 198 1.70 -7.15 20.40
C GLY A 198 2.91 -7.85 19.77
N ARG A 199 2.74 -9.06 19.22
CA ARG A 199 3.79 -9.78 18.49
C ARG A 199 4.03 -9.15 17.12
N ASP A 200 2.97 -8.78 16.41
CA ASP A 200 3.08 -8.07 15.12
C ASP A 200 3.79 -6.73 15.28
N LEU A 201 3.38 -5.99 16.32
CA LEU A 201 3.96 -4.71 16.72
C LEU A 201 5.33 -4.86 17.39
N GLN A 202 5.74 -6.06 17.80
CA GLN A 202 6.99 -6.30 18.54
C GLN A 202 7.13 -5.38 19.77
N ASN A 203 6.04 -5.18 20.50
CA ASN A 203 5.95 -4.19 21.59
C ASN A 203 5.47 -4.83 22.91
N CYS A 204 5.30 -4.01 23.94
CA CYS A 204 4.95 -4.47 25.28
C CYS A 204 3.58 -5.18 25.38
N LEU A 205 2.68 -5.00 24.41
CA LEU A 205 1.37 -5.67 24.40
C LEU A 205 1.49 -7.19 24.36
N GLN A 206 2.58 -7.73 23.78
CA GLN A 206 2.79 -9.19 23.63
C GLN A 206 2.86 -9.93 24.97
N HIS A 207 3.20 -9.22 26.05
CA HIS A 207 3.32 -9.80 27.39
C HIS A 207 1.97 -9.84 28.12
N GLY A 208 0.99 -9.02 27.70
CA GLY A 208 -0.31 -8.93 28.34
C GLY A 208 -0.34 -8.17 29.67
N ASN A 209 0.73 -7.47 30.03
CA ASN A 209 0.86 -6.76 31.32
C ASN A 209 -0.22 -5.71 31.54
N TYR A 210 -0.79 -5.16 30.47
CA TYR A 210 -1.86 -4.17 30.53
C TYR A 210 -3.24 -4.78 30.76
N TRP A 211 -3.39 -6.10 30.62
CA TRP A 211 -4.71 -6.74 30.55
C TRP A 211 -5.54 -6.56 31.82
N ASP A 212 -4.93 -6.59 33.00
CA ASP A 212 -5.68 -6.38 34.24
C ASP A 212 -6.23 -4.95 34.34
N ALA A 213 -5.51 -3.95 33.82
CA ALA A 213 -6.01 -2.57 33.75
C ALA A 213 -7.14 -2.43 32.73
N VAL A 214 -7.04 -3.12 31.58
CA VAL A 214 -8.11 -3.17 30.56
C VAL A 214 -9.36 -3.85 31.12
N ARG A 215 -9.22 -5.04 31.70
CA ARG A 215 -10.32 -5.82 32.28
C ARG A 215 -11.04 -5.08 33.41
N THR A 216 -10.33 -4.24 34.17
CA THR A 216 -10.92 -3.43 35.25
C THR A 216 -11.49 -2.10 34.77
N GLY A 217 -11.41 -1.79 33.47
CA GLY A 217 -11.86 -0.53 32.89
C GLY A 217 -11.02 0.68 33.30
N ARG A 218 -9.82 0.46 33.86
CA ARG A 218 -8.87 1.54 34.17
C ARG A 218 -8.15 2.02 32.92
N ASN A 219 -7.92 1.12 31.98
CA ASN A 219 -7.31 1.43 30.69
C ASN A 219 -8.22 0.98 29.56
N GLN A 220 -8.07 1.59 28.39
CA GLN A 220 -8.47 1.01 27.12
C GLN A 220 -7.23 0.82 26.28
N VAL A 221 -7.22 -0.23 25.46
CA VAL A 221 -6.14 -0.47 24.52
C VAL A 221 -6.77 -0.70 23.16
N PHE A 222 -6.25 0.00 22.17
CA PHE A 222 -6.70 -0.02 20.80
C PHE A 222 -5.58 -0.48 19.87
N GLY A 223 -5.95 -1.07 18.74
CA GLY A 223 -5.03 -1.45 17.67
C GLY A 223 -5.54 -0.96 16.33
N ILE A 224 -4.70 -0.28 15.55
CA ILE A 224 -4.96 -0.05 14.12
C ILE A 224 -4.38 -1.22 13.35
N ARG A 225 -5.17 -1.82 12.47
CA ARG A 225 -4.81 -2.96 11.64
C ARG A 225 -4.96 -2.63 10.16
N LYS A 226 -4.12 -3.28 9.36
CA LYS A 226 -4.23 -3.33 7.90
C LYS A 226 -5.42 -4.19 7.47
N PRO A 227 -5.84 -4.13 6.19
CA PRO A 227 -6.86 -5.03 5.63
C PRO A 227 -6.57 -6.52 5.82
N ASN A 228 -5.29 -6.90 5.89
CA ASN A 228 -4.84 -8.28 6.12
C ASN A 228 -4.77 -8.68 7.60
N ASP A 229 -5.33 -7.88 8.51
CA ASP A 229 -5.35 -8.10 9.98
C ASP A 229 -4.00 -7.91 10.71
N GLU A 230 -2.95 -7.46 10.03
CA GLU A 230 -1.68 -7.13 10.68
C GLU A 230 -1.81 -5.82 11.49
N ALA A 231 -1.47 -5.89 12.78
CA ALA A 231 -1.45 -4.69 13.64
C ALA A 231 -0.26 -3.78 13.32
N VAL A 232 -0.54 -2.47 13.18
CA VAL A 232 0.46 -1.46 12.78
C VAL A 232 0.66 -0.34 13.79
N VAL A 233 -0.36 -0.06 14.61
CA VAL A 233 -0.28 0.89 15.73
C VAL A 233 -1.02 0.32 16.93
N GLY A 234 -0.43 0.43 18.12
CA GLY A 234 -1.08 0.18 19.40
C GLY A 234 -1.24 1.47 20.18
N MET A 235 -2.43 1.73 20.71
CA MET A 235 -2.72 2.90 21.54
C MET A 235 -3.22 2.44 22.91
N ARG A 236 -2.76 3.10 23.97
CA ARG A 236 -3.22 2.86 25.34
C ARG A 236 -3.71 4.16 25.94
N THR A 237 -4.94 4.13 26.44
CA THR A 237 -5.49 5.23 27.20
C THR A 237 -5.73 4.78 28.64
N SER A 238 -5.63 5.72 29.57
CA SER A 238 -5.98 5.50 30.97
C SER A 238 -7.07 6.47 31.40
N LYS A 239 -7.85 6.06 32.39
CA LYS A 239 -8.92 6.90 32.91
C LYS A 239 -8.34 8.00 33.80
N ILE A 240 -8.65 9.26 33.49
CA ILE A 240 -8.21 10.41 34.28
C ILE A 240 -8.82 10.31 35.68
N ARG A 241 -8.01 10.50 36.72
CA ARG A 241 -8.52 10.53 38.10
C ARG A 241 -9.37 11.77 38.30
N LYS A 242 -10.57 11.62 38.86
CA LYS A 242 -11.45 12.76 39.20
C LYS A 242 -10.68 13.78 40.05
N GLY A 243 -10.56 15.01 39.55
CA GLY A 243 -9.90 16.13 40.23
C GLY A 243 -8.50 16.47 39.73
N THR A 244 -7.95 15.75 38.74
CA THR A 244 -6.64 16.07 38.11
C THR A 244 -6.76 16.47 36.64
N ALA A 245 -7.97 16.59 36.10
CA ALA A 245 -8.16 17.09 34.74
C ALA A 245 -7.84 18.61 34.74
N GLU A 246 -6.61 18.96 34.36
CA GLU A 246 -6.25 20.35 34.08
C GLU A 246 -7.02 20.87 32.83
N HIS A 247 -7.47 19.96 31.96
CA HIS A 247 -8.10 20.26 30.67
C HIS A 247 -9.54 19.72 30.58
N GLY A 248 -10.47 20.36 31.29
CA GLY A 248 -11.91 20.26 30.98
C GLY A 248 -12.63 18.94 31.31
N SER A 249 -13.47 18.48 30.38
CA SER A 249 -14.40 17.33 30.54
C SER A 249 -13.83 15.98 30.10
N ALA A 250 -12.53 15.90 29.79
CA ALA A 250 -11.90 14.68 29.33
C ALA A 250 -12.00 13.55 30.39
N GLU A 251 -12.30 12.33 29.93
CA GLU A 251 -12.38 11.15 30.80
C GLU A 251 -11.16 10.24 30.68
N TRP A 252 -10.46 10.33 29.54
CA TRP A 252 -9.34 9.48 29.17
C TRP A 252 -8.12 10.31 28.83
N GLU A 253 -6.93 9.80 29.12
CA GLU A 253 -5.64 10.36 28.73
C GLU A 253 -4.93 9.35 27.82
N LEU A 254 -4.32 9.83 26.72
CA LEU A 254 -3.50 9.01 25.83
C LEU A 254 -2.09 8.82 26.43
N GLU A 255 -1.85 7.65 27.03
CA GLU A 255 -0.55 7.33 27.63
C GLU A 255 0.48 6.86 26.60
N GLU A 256 0.05 6.10 25.58
CA GLU A 256 0.96 5.53 24.57
C GLU A 256 0.29 5.50 23.20
N CYS A 257 1.05 5.82 22.15
CA CYS A 257 0.66 5.60 20.76
C CYS A 257 1.87 5.11 19.97
N LYS A 258 2.05 3.79 19.88
CA LYS A 258 3.30 3.18 19.39
C LYS A 258 3.07 2.34 18.14
N GLY A 259 3.99 2.45 17.20
CA GLY A 259 4.13 1.52 16.09
C GLY A 259 5.01 0.31 16.44
N LYS A 260 5.67 -0.22 15.41
CA LYS A 260 6.51 -1.41 15.51
C LYS A 260 7.76 -1.18 16.38
N ALA A 261 8.12 -2.17 17.20
CA ALA A 261 9.28 -2.17 18.08
C ALA A 261 9.31 -1.01 19.10
N ASN A 262 8.16 -0.64 19.65
CA ASN A 262 7.98 0.50 20.58
C ASN A 262 8.40 1.87 20.01
N LYS A 263 8.53 1.99 18.69
CA LYS A 263 8.81 3.27 18.04
C LYS A 263 7.52 4.07 17.84
N PRO A 264 7.62 5.40 17.60
CA PRO A 264 6.49 6.18 17.13
C PRO A 264 5.86 5.57 15.86
N PRO A 265 4.56 5.78 15.62
CA PRO A 265 3.92 5.35 14.38
C PRO A 265 4.62 5.99 13.18
N ILE A 266 4.84 5.21 12.12
CA ILE A 266 5.43 5.75 10.89
C ILE A 266 4.42 6.63 10.16
N GLN A 267 4.93 7.56 9.33
CA GLN A 267 4.12 8.58 8.66
C GLN A 267 2.92 8.03 7.87
N GLN A 268 3.06 6.83 7.30
CA GLN A 268 1.98 6.15 6.58
C GLN A 268 0.71 5.94 7.44
N TYR A 269 0.84 5.76 8.75
CA TYR A 269 -0.29 5.42 9.63
C TYR A 269 -0.83 6.59 10.44
N ILE A 270 -0.14 7.74 10.40
CA ILE A 270 -0.53 8.95 11.13
C ILE A 270 -1.93 9.45 10.79
N PRO A 271 -2.38 9.46 9.52
CA PRO A 271 -3.74 9.88 9.20
C PRO A 271 -4.82 9.09 9.96
N TYR A 272 -4.67 7.77 10.09
CA TYR A 272 -5.62 6.92 10.81
C TYR A 272 -5.58 7.17 12.32
N VAL A 273 -4.40 7.43 12.88
CA VAL A 273 -4.24 7.78 14.30
C VAL A 273 -4.96 9.08 14.61
N ILE A 274 -4.71 10.14 13.84
CA ILE A 274 -5.35 11.45 14.02
C ILE A 274 -6.86 11.34 13.87
N ASP A 275 -7.33 10.66 12.81
CA ASP A 275 -8.76 10.49 12.57
C ASP A 275 -9.43 9.73 13.72
N PHE A 276 -8.80 8.65 14.21
CA PHE A 276 -9.29 7.93 15.37
C PHE A 276 -9.35 8.77 16.65
N LEU A 277 -8.29 9.52 16.95
CA LEU A 277 -8.28 10.38 18.15
C LEU A 277 -9.33 11.50 18.06
N LYS A 278 -9.59 12.05 16.87
CA LYS A 278 -10.69 13.01 16.64
C LYS A 278 -12.07 12.41 16.88
N MET A 279 -12.26 11.11 16.64
CA MET A 279 -13.49 10.39 16.94
C MET A 279 -13.69 10.13 18.45
N MET A 280 -12.65 10.29 19.26
CA MET A 280 -12.72 10.12 20.70
C MET A 280 -13.08 11.45 21.37
N ASP A 281 -14.38 11.72 21.55
CA ASP A 281 -14.89 13.02 22.05
C ASP A 281 -14.41 13.42 23.48
N ASN A 282 -13.74 12.53 24.24
CA ASN A 282 -13.35 12.74 25.64
C ASN A 282 -11.93 12.25 25.96
N ILE A 283 -10.99 12.44 25.03
CA ILE A 283 -9.58 12.11 25.23
C ILE A 283 -8.72 13.36 25.38
N ASP A 284 -7.91 13.36 26.43
CA ASP A 284 -6.77 14.25 26.59
C ASP A 284 -5.55 13.60 25.93
N ILE A 285 -4.85 14.37 25.11
CA ILE A 285 -3.72 13.94 24.32
C ILE A 285 -2.53 14.89 24.45
N GLU A 286 -2.65 15.92 25.30
CA GLU A 286 -1.56 16.86 25.55
C GLU A 286 -0.35 16.11 26.12
N GLY A 287 0.86 16.45 25.64
CA GLY A 287 2.11 15.86 26.11
C GLY A 287 2.38 14.42 25.67
N SER A 288 1.67 13.90 24.66
CA SER A 288 1.97 12.57 24.11
C SER A 288 3.31 12.55 23.37
N SER A 289 4.39 12.20 24.08
CA SER A 289 5.75 12.11 23.53
C SER A 289 5.87 11.19 22.30
N ASP A 290 5.01 10.17 22.19
CA ASP A 290 5.00 9.28 21.02
C ASP A 290 4.46 9.98 19.77
N LEU A 291 3.43 10.83 19.90
CA LEU A 291 2.87 11.61 18.78
C LEU A 291 3.82 12.72 18.36
N GLU A 292 4.41 13.43 19.32
CA GLU A 292 5.42 14.46 19.05
C GLU A 292 6.63 13.88 18.31
N ALA A 293 7.11 12.70 18.74
CA ALA A 293 8.19 11.99 18.07
C ALA A 293 7.81 11.46 16.68
N ALA A 294 6.51 11.34 16.38
CA ALA A 294 5.99 11.08 15.04
C ALA A 294 5.74 12.35 14.21
N GLY A 295 6.07 13.54 14.75
CA GLY A 295 5.84 14.82 14.08
C GLY A 295 4.38 15.29 14.10
N VAL A 296 3.57 14.76 15.03
CA VAL A 296 2.17 15.15 15.23
C VAL A 296 2.07 15.92 16.53
N PHE A 297 1.49 17.09 16.44
CA PHE A 297 1.26 17.97 17.57
C PHE A 297 -0.23 18.32 17.67
N PHE A 298 -0.69 18.60 18.89
CA PHE A 298 -2.07 18.97 19.16
C PHE A 298 -2.13 20.32 19.85
N ARG A 299 -2.94 21.23 19.32
CA ARG A 299 -3.18 22.55 19.90
C ARG A 299 -4.57 23.03 19.56
N ASP A 300 -5.27 23.61 20.54
CA ASP A 300 -6.59 24.23 20.37
C ASP A 300 -7.60 23.33 19.63
N GLY A 301 -7.63 22.04 19.98
CA GLY A 301 -8.54 21.06 19.37
C GLY A 301 -8.13 20.56 17.98
N THR A 302 -6.96 20.97 17.48
CA THR A 302 -6.50 20.66 16.11
C THR A 302 -5.17 19.90 16.13
N PHE A 303 -5.09 18.85 15.30
CA PHE A 303 -3.86 18.12 15.03
C PHE A 303 -3.14 18.69 13.81
N GLY A 304 -1.81 18.75 13.85
CA GLY A 304 -1.00 19.12 12.70
C GLY A 304 0.49 18.85 12.91
N SER A 305 1.29 19.17 11.91
CA SER A 305 2.74 19.29 12.07
C SER A 305 3.09 20.49 12.94
N PHE A 306 4.36 20.60 13.34
CA PHE A 306 4.84 21.78 14.06
C PHE A 306 4.54 23.07 13.29
N ASP A 307 4.66 23.06 11.96
CA ASP A 307 4.40 24.22 11.13
C ASP A 307 2.91 24.58 11.03
N ASP A 308 2.02 23.59 11.18
CA ASP A 308 0.57 23.80 11.12
C ASP A 308 0.02 24.44 12.39
N ILE A 309 0.62 24.13 13.55
CA ILE A 309 0.07 24.50 14.87
C ILE A 309 0.92 25.52 15.65
N SER A 310 2.15 25.80 15.22
CA SER A 310 2.99 26.82 15.86
C SER A 310 2.60 28.24 15.42
N GLU A 311 2.76 29.20 16.33
CA GLU A 311 2.57 30.61 16.01
C GLU A 311 3.79 31.12 15.24
N LEU A 312 3.58 31.71 14.05
CA LEU A 312 4.64 32.40 13.33
C LEU A 312 4.99 33.70 14.07
N VAL A 313 6.18 33.73 14.66
CA VAL A 313 6.67 34.91 15.41
C VAL A 313 7.42 35.87 14.50
N PHE A 314 8.17 35.35 13.52
CA PHE A 314 8.97 36.16 12.61
C PHE A 314 9.23 35.42 11.29
N GLU A 315 9.18 36.16 10.18
CA GLU A 315 9.64 35.71 8.87
C GLU A 315 10.40 36.84 8.16
N GLY A 316 11.67 36.62 7.82
CA GLY A 316 12.50 37.62 7.14
C GLY A 316 13.91 37.12 6.84
N ASN A 317 14.48 37.56 5.72
CA ASN A 317 15.82 37.15 5.25
C ASN A 317 16.03 35.62 5.17
N GLY A 318 14.96 34.86 4.84
CA GLY A 318 15.00 33.40 4.79
C GLY A 318 15.00 32.70 6.16
N ILE A 319 14.81 33.45 7.26
CA ILE A 319 14.68 32.92 8.61
C ILE A 319 13.19 32.91 8.99
N VAL A 320 12.70 31.76 9.46
CA VAL A 320 11.36 31.57 10.01
C VAL A 320 11.51 31.21 11.48
N ILE A 321 10.92 32.01 12.38
CA ILE A 321 10.86 31.72 13.82
C ILE A 321 9.41 31.44 14.18
N ARG A 322 9.20 30.26 14.76
CA ARG A 322 7.92 29.77 15.23
C ARG A 322 8.00 29.51 16.72
N ARG A 323 6.93 29.83 17.46
CA ARG A 323 6.85 29.58 18.91
C ARG A 323 5.82 28.49 19.18
N SER A 324 6.28 27.51 19.95
CA SER A 324 5.49 26.50 20.64
C SER A 324 5.49 26.94 22.09
N ASP A 325 4.32 27.25 22.63
CA ASP A 325 4.18 27.78 23.99
C ASP A 325 4.38 26.66 25.02
#